data_AF-A0A2X2JJ94-F1
#
_entry.id   AF-A0A2X2JJ94-F1
#
_cell.length_a   1.000
_cell.length_b   1.000
_cell.length_c   1.000
_cell.angle_alpha   90.00
_cell.angle_beta   90.00
_cell.angle_gamma   90.00
#
_symmetry.space_group_name_H-M   'P 1'
#
loop_
_entity.id
_entity.type
_entity.pdbx_description
1 polymer ?
#
loop_
_entity_poly.entity_id
_entity_poly.type
_entity_poly.pdbx_seq_one_letter_code
_entity_poly.pdbx_strand_id
1 'polypeptide(L)'
;MKTTNKNNIGVLTYKKFDENVLSNSSFDIKQLFKIILHDKDFIRFEIFDKNKNLLLTTNPCDDASNVVIIHSAKVYRDEEIKWTNFNAYRTPMYIYGKKIKWKVNHRVFKTKKSAVDFAGFTNRNIAAIIEKFIDRD
;
A
#
# COMPACT_ATOMS: atom_id res chain seq x y z
N MET A 1 -7.29 -25.87 -20.88
CA MET A 1 -5.90 -25.45 -21.18
C MET A 1 -5.71 -24.02 -20.74
N LYS A 2 -4.89 -23.76 -19.71
CA LYS A 2 -4.52 -22.38 -19.32
C LYS A 2 -3.45 -21.90 -20.29
N THR A 3 -3.81 -20.95 -21.14
CA THR A 3 -2.87 -20.21 -21.98
C THR A 3 -1.84 -19.53 -21.08
N THR A 4 -0.63 -20.09 -21.01
CA THR A 4 0.52 -19.46 -20.35
C THR A 4 0.91 -18.26 -21.20
N ASN A 5 0.34 -17.10 -20.87
CA ASN A 5 0.67 -15.85 -21.53
C ASN A 5 2.15 -15.57 -21.22
N LYS A 6 3.03 -15.65 -22.23
CA LYS A 6 4.49 -15.46 -22.08
C LYS A 6 4.88 -14.11 -21.47
N ASN A 7 3.95 -13.16 -21.43
CA ASN A 7 4.16 -11.82 -20.92
C ASN A 7 3.62 -11.62 -19.49
N ASN A 8 3.16 -12.65 -18.79
CA ASN A 8 2.67 -12.47 -17.41
C ASN A 8 3.85 -12.35 -16.44
N ILE A 9 4.01 -11.18 -15.83
CA ILE A 9 5.07 -10.89 -14.85
C ILE A 9 4.59 -11.03 -13.42
N GLY A 10 3.28 -11.01 -13.18
CA GLY A 10 2.75 -11.02 -11.82
C GLY A 10 1.25 -11.30 -11.71
N VAL A 11 0.75 -11.25 -10.49
CA VAL A 11 -0.67 -11.44 -10.16
C VAL A 11 -1.09 -10.40 -9.13
N LEU A 12 -2.23 -9.77 -9.37
CA LEU A 12 -2.99 -9.03 -8.37
C LEU A 12 -4.12 -9.94 -7.85
N THR A 13 -4.06 -10.28 -6.57
CA THR A 13 -5.11 -11.07 -5.93
C THR A 13 -6.07 -10.15 -5.22
N TYR A 14 -7.35 -10.31 -5.54
CA TYR A 14 -8.48 -9.68 -4.85
C TYR A 14 -9.27 -10.76 -4.11
N LYS A 15 -10.20 -10.36 -3.24
CA LYS A 15 -11.06 -11.29 -2.47
C LYS A 15 -11.84 -12.28 -3.32
N LYS A 16 -12.19 -11.91 -4.56
CA LYS A 16 -13.12 -12.68 -5.39
C LYS A 16 -12.49 -13.23 -6.67
N PHE A 17 -11.35 -12.68 -7.10
CA PHE A 17 -10.71 -13.06 -8.35
C PHE A 17 -9.24 -12.65 -8.35
N ASP A 18 -8.48 -13.25 -9.27
CA ASP A 18 -7.10 -12.90 -9.55
C ASP A 18 -7.01 -12.23 -10.92
N GLU A 19 -6.14 -11.22 -11.03
CA GLU A 19 -5.85 -10.52 -12.27
C GLU A 19 -4.37 -10.69 -12.63
N ASN A 20 -4.11 -11.12 -13.87
CA ASN A 20 -2.76 -11.29 -14.37
C ASN A 20 -2.15 -9.93 -14.72
N VAL A 21 -0.91 -9.71 -14.29
CA VAL A 21 -0.15 -8.51 -14.60
C VAL A 21 0.74 -8.81 -15.79
N LEU A 22 0.39 -8.22 -16.94
CA LEU A 22 1.14 -8.40 -18.18
C LEU A 22 2.26 -7.35 -18.29
N SER A 23 3.43 -7.78 -18.76
CA SER A 23 4.61 -6.96 -19.07
C SER A 23 4.42 -6.04 -20.29
N ASN A 24 3.24 -6.07 -20.93
CA ASN A 24 3.01 -5.18 -22.07
C ASN A 24 2.95 -3.72 -21.58
N SER A 25 3.32 -2.80 -22.48
CA SER A 25 3.69 -1.38 -22.35
C SER A 25 2.80 -0.43 -21.52
N SER A 26 1.86 -0.91 -20.71
CA SER A 26 0.93 -0.12 -19.91
C SER A 26 0.90 -0.49 -18.42
N PHE A 27 1.94 -1.13 -17.88
CA PHE A 27 2.03 -1.30 -16.43
C PHE A 27 2.17 0.07 -15.75
N ASP A 28 1.07 0.56 -15.19
CA ASP A 28 1.01 1.85 -14.51
C ASP A 28 1.20 1.67 -13.00
N ILE A 29 2.42 1.96 -12.54
CA ILE A 29 2.77 1.89 -11.12
C ILE A 29 1.88 2.82 -10.28
N LYS A 30 1.44 3.97 -10.81
CA LYS A 30 0.53 4.86 -10.06
C LYS A 30 -0.82 4.20 -9.84
N GLN A 31 -1.33 3.47 -10.84
CA GLN A 31 -2.55 2.69 -10.68
C GLN A 31 -2.36 1.52 -9.71
N LEU A 32 -1.22 0.83 -9.76
CA LEU A 32 -0.88 -0.20 -8.79
C LEU A 32 -0.94 0.34 -7.35
N PHE A 33 -0.29 1.48 -7.07
CA PHE A 33 -0.34 2.07 -5.73
C PHE A 33 -1.76 2.52 -5.34
N LYS A 34 -2.58 2.97 -6.30
CA LYS A 34 -3.98 3.29 -6.04
C LYS A 34 -4.76 2.06 -5.59
N ILE A 35 -4.55 0.91 -6.24
CA ILE A 35 -5.16 -0.37 -5.86
C ILE A 35 -4.66 -0.79 -4.48
N ILE A 36 -3.35 -0.90 -4.28
CA ILE A 36 -2.74 -1.35 -3.02
C ILE A 36 -3.18 -0.49 -1.82
N LEU A 37 -3.27 0.84 -1.99
CA LEU A 37 -3.55 1.75 -0.88
C LEU A 37 -5.04 1.97 -0.62
N HIS A 38 -5.90 1.85 -1.63
CA HIS A 38 -7.29 2.32 -1.54
C HIS A 38 -8.35 1.28 -1.88
N ASP A 39 -7.99 0.21 -2.59
CA ASP A 39 -8.93 -0.87 -2.85
C ASP A 39 -9.13 -1.71 -1.58
N LYS A 40 -10.39 -1.95 -1.22
CA LYS A 40 -10.77 -2.72 -0.03
C LYS A 40 -10.76 -4.22 -0.29
N ASP A 41 -10.84 -4.63 -1.55
CA ASP A 41 -10.89 -6.02 -1.96
C ASP A 41 -9.52 -6.53 -2.42
N PHE A 42 -8.53 -5.64 -2.56
CA PHE A 42 -7.13 -6.02 -2.75
C PHE A 42 -6.61 -6.83 -1.55
N ILE A 43 -5.92 -7.94 -1.85
CA ILE A 43 -5.28 -8.82 -0.86
C ILE A 43 -3.76 -8.73 -0.98
N ARG A 44 -3.23 -9.04 -2.16
CA ARG A 44 -1.78 -9.05 -2.38
C ARG A 44 -1.40 -8.85 -3.84
N PHE A 45 -0.19 -8.40 -4.05
CA PHE A 45 0.46 -8.27 -5.34
C PHE A 45 1.73 -9.12 -5.32
N GLU A 46 1.93 -9.92 -6.36
CA GLU A 46 3.04 -10.85 -6.50
C GLU A 46 3.68 -10.74 -7.89
N ILE A 47 5.01 -10.79 -7.95
CA ILE A 47 5.79 -10.86 -9.19
C ILE A 47 6.56 -12.17 -9.21
N PHE A 48 6.56 -12.83 -10.37
CA PHE A 48 7.20 -14.14 -10.56
C PHE A 48 8.28 -14.07 -11.64
N ASP A 49 9.27 -14.96 -11.56
CA ASP A 49 10.23 -15.16 -12.64
C ASP A 49 9.65 -16.07 -13.76
N LYS A 50 10.43 -16.26 -14.83
CA LYS A 50 10.07 -17.15 -15.96
C LYS A 50 9.85 -18.61 -15.54
N ASN A 51 10.44 -19.03 -14.42
CA ASN A 51 10.32 -20.36 -13.85
C ASN A 51 9.20 -20.46 -12.79
N LYS A 52 8.41 -19.40 -12.61
CA LYS A 52 7.34 -19.25 -11.60
C LYS A 52 7.82 -19.22 -10.14
N ASN A 53 9.09 -18.89 -9.90
CA ASN A 53 9.56 -18.56 -8.57
C ASN A 53 9.08 -17.16 -8.18
N LEU A 54 8.58 -17.01 -6.95
CA LEU A 54 8.20 -15.71 -6.41
C LEU A 54 9.44 -14.83 -6.26
N LEU A 55 9.37 -13.59 -6.73
CA LEU A 55 10.45 -12.60 -6.64
C LEU A 55 10.10 -11.45 -5.70
N LEU A 56 8.85 -10.98 -5.77
CA LEU A 56 8.37 -9.85 -4.97
C LEU A 56 6.93 -10.10 -4.54
N THR A 57 6.61 -9.70 -3.31
CA THR A 57 5.24 -9.77 -2.78
C THR A 57 4.94 -8.62 -1.84
N THR A 58 3.67 -8.21 -1.76
CA THR A 58 3.20 -7.30 -0.70
C THR A 58 2.85 -8.01 0.61
N ASN A 59 2.75 -9.35 0.59
CA ASN A 59 2.34 -10.14 1.74
C ASN A 59 3.55 -10.81 2.40
N PRO A 60 3.73 -10.70 3.73
CA PRO A 60 4.79 -11.46 4.41
C PRO A 60 4.61 -12.97 4.15
N CYS A 61 5.69 -13.64 3.82
CA CYS A 61 5.75 -15.08 3.61
C CYS A 61 6.92 -15.62 4.44
N ASP A 62 6.66 -16.63 5.27
CA ASP A 62 7.63 -17.13 6.25
C ASP A 62 8.77 -17.96 5.62
N ASP A 63 8.59 -18.46 4.39
CA ASP A 63 9.45 -19.50 3.81
C ASP A 63 10.46 -19.03 2.74
N ALA A 64 10.57 -17.73 2.46
CA ALA A 64 11.33 -17.27 1.30
C ALA A 64 12.48 -16.31 1.65
N SER A 65 13.68 -16.86 1.82
CA SER A 65 14.91 -16.09 2.10
C SER A 65 15.33 -15.12 0.98
N ASN A 66 14.82 -15.32 -0.25
CA ASN A 66 15.20 -14.55 -1.44
C ASN A 66 14.06 -13.69 -2.03
N VAL A 67 12.91 -13.61 -1.36
CA VAL A 67 11.75 -12.83 -1.86
C VAL A 67 11.77 -11.42 -1.29
N VAL A 68 11.60 -10.42 -2.17
CA VAL A 68 11.48 -9.02 -1.75
C VAL A 68 10.06 -8.76 -1.25
N ILE A 69 9.92 -8.51 0.04
CA ILE A 69 8.64 -8.11 0.63
C ILE A 69 8.54 -6.58 0.61
N ILE A 70 7.50 -6.05 -0.01
CA ILE A 70 7.24 -4.61 -0.09
C ILE A 70 6.06 -4.20 0.80
N HIS A 71 6.22 -3.08 1.51
CA HIS A 71 5.17 -2.53 2.37
C HIS A 71 4.87 -1.09 1.98
N SER A 72 3.77 -0.89 1.27
CA SER A 72 3.31 0.44 0.89
C SER A 72 2.99 1.29 2.13
N ALA A 73 3.31 2.58 2.05
CA ALA A 73 3.13 3.52 3.13
C ALA A 73 1.78 4.23 2.98
N LYS A 74 0.87 3.94 3.92
CA LYS A 74 -0.44 4.60 4.02
C LYS A 74 -0.49 5.51 5.25
N VAL A 75 -1.03 6.71 5.06
CA VAL A 75 -1.19 7.70 6.14
C VAL A 75 -2.51 7.48 6.85
N TYR A 76 -2.45 7.29 8.16
CA TYR A 76 -3.60 7.16 9.04
C TYR A 76 -3.69 8.36 10.00
N ARG A 77 -4.89 8.87 10.21
CA ARG A 77 -5.17 9.88 11.24
C ARG A 77 -5.68 9.16 12.49
N ASP A 78 -4.98 9.35 13.59
CA ASP A 78 -5.34 8.83 14.89
C ASP A 78 -5.78 10.00 15.77
N GLU A 79 -7.03 9.99 16.20
CA GLU A 79 -7.63 11.03 17.03
C GLU A 79 -7.96 10.49 18.41
N GLU A 80 -7.43 11.14 19.43
CA GLU A 80 -7.75 10.84 20.82
C GLU A 80 -8.46 12.04 21.44
N ILE A 81 -9.68 11.82 21.97
CA ILE A 81 -10.38 12.84 22.77
C ILE A 81 -9.71 12.88 24.15
N LYS A 82 -9.13 14.02 24.50
CA LYS A 82 -8.44 14.23 25.79
C LYS A 82 -9.35 14.81 26.85
N TRP A 83 -10.25 15.70 26.45
CA TRP A 83 -11.23 16.29 27.35
C TRP A 83 -12.46 16.71 26.57
N THR A 84 -13.56 16.86 27.30
CA THR A 84 -14.82 17.39 26.79
C THR A 84 -15.23 18.57 27.64
N ASN A 85 -15.74 19.60 27.00
CA ASN A 85 -16.39 20.71 27.66
C ASN A 85 -17.84 20.74 27.15
N PHE A 86 -18.81 20.84 28.05
CA PHE A 86 -20.22 20.98 27.73
C PHE A 86 -20.68 22.40 28.05
N ASN A 87 -21.43 23.01 27.12
CA ASN A 87 -22.11 24.27 27.35
C ASN A 87 -23.43 24.26 26.56
N ALA A 88 -24.55 24.29 27.29
CA ALA A 88 -25.90 24.22 26.74
C ALA A 88 -26.31 25.46 25.93
N TYR A 89 -25.61 26.58 26.10
CA TYR A 89 -25.91 27.86 25.45
C TYR A 89 -25.14 28.10 24.15
N ARG A 90 -24.38 27.11 23.66
CA ARG A 90 -23.64 27.18 22.39
C ARG A 90 -24.02 26.05 21.43
N THR A 91 -23.75 26.24 20.14
CA THR A 91 -23.86 25.19 19.12
C THR A 91 -22.55 25.06 18.35
N PRO A 92 -21.87 23.89 18.34
CA PRO A 92 -22.24 22.67 19.05
C PRO A 92 -22.04 22.78 20.57
N MET A 93 -22.92 22.12 21.34
CA MET A 93 -22.89 22.15 22.81
C MET A 93 -21.59 21.55 23.39
N TYR A 94 -20.98 20.60 22.68
CA TYR A 94 -19.73 19.96 23.07
C TYR A 94 -18.53 20.52 22.30
N ILE A 95 -17.47 20.88 23.03
CA ILE A 95 -16.14 21.10 22.48
C ILE A 95 -15.22 19.99 22.97
N TYR A 96 -14.51 19.39 22.03
CA TYR A 96 -13.56 18.31 22.29
C TYR A 96 -12.14 18.84 22.20
N GLY A 97 -11.36 18.69 23.27
CA GLY A 97 -9.92 18.78 23.19
C GLY A 97 -9.38 17.52 22.54
N LYS A 98 -8.89 17.61 21.29
CA LYS A 98 -8.38 16.46 20.54
C LYS A 98 -6.86 16.47 20.49
N LYS A 99 -6.25 15.31 20.74
CA LYS A 99 -4.86 15.04 20.38
C LYS A 99 -4.84 14.29 19.06
N ILE A 100 -4.28 14.92 18.02
CA ILE A 100 -4.19 14.34 16.68
C ILE A 100 -2.76 13.81 16.48
N LYS A 101 -2.66 12.56 16.03
CA LYS A 101 -1.41 11.94 15.60
C LYS A 101 -1.59 11.43 14.18
N TRP A 102 -0.52 11.47 13.39
CA TRP A 102 -0.50 10.90 12.05
C TRP A 102 0.39 9.67 12.07
N LYS A 103 -0.11 8.52 11.65
CA LYS A 103 0.63 7.25 11.64
C LYS A 103 0.92 6.83 10.21
N VAL A 104 2.15 6.38 9.94
CA VAL A 104 2.54 5.79 8.66
C VAL A 104 3.41 4.58 8.96
N ASN A 105 2.95 3.39 8.57
CA ASN A 105 3.57 2.12 8.98
C ASN A 105 3.75 2.10 10.52
N HIS A 106 4.96 1.81 11.01
CA HIS A 106 5.27 1.78 12.45
C HIS A 106 5.71 3.13 13.04
N ARG A 107 5.55 4.25 12.30
CA ARG A 107 6.00 5.59 12.73
C ARG A 107 4.84 6.53 13.04
N VAL A 108 5.07 7.42 14.01
CA VAL A 108 4.11 8.44 14.44
C VAL A 108 4.67 9.83 14.17
N PHE A 109 3.85 10.69 13.58
CA PHE A 109 4.17 12.04 13.15
C PHE A 109 3.25 13.06 13.84
N LYS A 110 3.80 14.24 14.14
CA LYS A 110 3.05 15.35 14.76
C LYS A 110 2.17 16.09 13.76
N THR A 111 2.55 16.14 12.48
CA THR A 111 1.86 16.91 11.44
C THR A 111 1.47 16.03 10.25
N LYS A 112 0.36 16.39 9.58
CA LYS A 112 -0.08 15.72 8.35
C LYS A 112 1.00 15.78 7.26
N LYS A 113 1.61 16.95 7.09
CA LYS A 113 2.63 17.21 6.06
C LYS A 113 3.80 16.23 6.19
N SER A 114 4.40 16.14 7.38
CA SER A 114 5.53 15.21 7.60
C SER A 114 5.17 13.74 7.34
N ALA A 115 3.96 13.31 7.73
CA ALA A 115 3.48 11.96 7.43
C ALA A 115 3.30 11.72 5.92
N VAL A 116 2.72 12.67 5.20
CA VAL A 116 2.52 12.59 3.75
C VAL A 116 3.86 12.59 3.01
N ASP A 117 4.81 13.45 3.39
CA ASP A 117 6.14 13.50 2.79
C ASP A 117 6.88 12.16 2.97
N PHE A 118 6.83 11.60 4.18
CA PHE A 118 7.42 10.29 4.48
C PHE A 118 6.76 9.15 3.68
N ALA A 119 5.43 9.13 3.61
CA ALA A 119 4.70 8.13 2.84
C ALA A 119 5.03 8.22 1.34
N GLY A 120 5.07 9.45 0.81
CA GLY A 120 5.44 9.71 -0.58
C GLY A 120 6.86 9.25 -0.90
N PHE A 121 7.83 9.55 -0.05
CA PHE A 121 9.21 9.09 -0.21
C PHE A 121 9.30 7.56 -0.18
N THR A 122 8.63 6.93 0.78
CA THR A 122 8.62 5.46 0.92
C THR A 122 8.02 4.78 -0.30
N ASN A 123 6.86 5.26 -0.76
CA ASN A 123 6.20 4.70 -1.93
C ASN A 123 7.00 4.91 -3.22
N ARG A 124 7.72 6.03 -3.37
CA ARG A 124 8.64 6.22 -4.51
C ARG A 124 9.79 5.23 -4.51
N ASN A 125 10.37 4.94 -3.34
CA ASN A 125 11.43 3.94 -3.25
C ASN A 125 10.92 2.54 -3.60
N ILE A 126 9.71 2.20 -3.16
CA ILE A 126 9.07 0.93 -3.52
C ILE A 126 8.76 0.87 -5.01
N ALA A 127 8.26 1.96 -5.61
CA ALA A 127 8.06 2.06 -7.06
C ALA A 127 9.36 1.73 -7.82
N ALA A 128 10.47 2.36 -7.44
CA ALA A 128 11.77 2.11 -8.06
C ALA A 128 12.28 0.67 -7.87
N ILE A 129 11.87 -0.02 -6.80
CA ILE A 129 12.15 -1.45 -6.63
C ILE A 129 11.32 -2.28 -7.60
N ILE A 130 10.01 -2.02 -7.70
CA ILE A 130 9.09 -2.72 -8.62
C ILE A 130 9.53 -2.53 -10.08
N GLU A 131 9.92 -1.31 -10.47
CA GLU A 131 10.44 -0.99 -11.82
C GLU A 131 11.59 -1.89 -12.22
N LYS A 132 12.55 -2.15 -11.32
CA LYS A 132 13.70 -3.04 -11.60
C LYS A 132 13.30 -4.49 -11.90
N PHE A 133 12.13 -4.94 -11.45
CA PHE A 133 11.62 -6.27 -11.77
C PHE A 133 10.87 -6.30 -13.10
N ILE A 134 10.35 -5.16 -13.55
CA ILE A 134 9.59 -5.03 -14.80
C ILE A 134 10.52 -4.77 -15.97
N ASP A 135 11.52 -3.89 -15.81
CA ASP A 135 12.54 -3.56 -16.82
C ASP A 135 13.59 -4.67 -17.02
N ARG A 136 13.40 -5.84 -16.40
CA ARG A 136 14.36 -6.95 -16.39
C ARG A 136 14.33 -7.82 -17.65
N ASP A 137 13.42 -7.54 -18.59
CA ASP A 137 13.25 -8.22 -19.88
C ASP A 137 13.77 -7.38 -21.05
#